data_AF-A0A533YM11-F1
#
_entry.id   AF-A0A533YM11-F1
#
_cell.length_a   1.000
_cell.length_b   1.000
_cell.length_c   1.000
_cell.angle_alpha   90.00
_cell.angle_beta   90.00
_cell.angle_gamma   90.00
#
_symmetry.space_group_name_H-M   'P 1'
#
loop_
_entity.id
_entity.type
_entity.pdbx_description
1 polymer ?
#
loop_
_entity_poly.entity_id
_entity_poly.type
_entity_poly.pdbx_seq_one_letter_code
_entity_poly.pdbx_strand_id
1 'polypeptide(L)'
;MFHDSHIPLIKWFLAIYLICSAKKGIPATQLKRELALGSYKTAWYMAHRIRLAMQEDQAFCRKFSGILEVDETYLGGKGQGKGGRGHANKIPVIAIKERLSG
;
A
#
# COMPACT_ATOMS: atom_id res chain seq x y z
N MET A 1 8.67 -20.57 -6.72
CA MET A 1 9.23 -19.27 -6.31
C MET A 1 10.61 -19.44 -5.69
N PHE A 2 10.77 -20.41 -4.77
CA PHE A 2 12.06 -20.69 -4.12
C PHE A 2 12.87 -21.80 -4.78
N HIS A 3 12.19 -22.83 -5.31
CA HIS A 3 12.79 -23.86 -6.15
C HIS A 3 13.35 -23.20 -7.42
N ASP A 4 14.67 -23.35 -7.67
CA ASP A 4 15.44 -22.76 -8.78
C ASP A 4 15.98 -21.32 -8.60
N SER A 5 15.98 -20.77 -7.38
CA SER A 5 16.64 -19.48 -7.11
C SER A 5 18.07 -19.64 -6.60
N HIS A 6 19.03 -18.98 -7.27
CA HIS A 6 20.43 -18.87 -6.82
C HIS A 6 20.62 -17.94 -5.60
N ILE A 7 19.52 -17.47 -5.01
CA ILE A 7 19.53 -16.56 -3.86
C ILE A 7 19.29 -17.39 -2.59
N PRO A 8 20.09 -17.20 -1.52
CA PRO A 8 19.88 -17.93 -0.27
C PRO A 8 18.45 -17.77 0.24
N LEU A 9 17.84 -18.88 0.66
CA LEU A 9 16.45 -18.93 1.12
C LEU A 9 16.16 -17.96 2.28
N ILE A 10 17.15 -17.74 3.15
CA ILE A 10 17.06 -16.76 4.25
C ILE A 10 16.77 -15.35 3.70
N LYS A 11 17.41 -14.95 2.60
CA LYS A 11 17.18 -13.63 1.98
C LYS A 11 15.77 -13.51 1.41
N TRP A 12 15.20 -14.61 0.92
CA TRP A 12 13.81 -14.64 0.48
C TRP A 12 12.83 -14.43 1.63
N PHE A 13 13.02 -15.11 2.77
CA PHE A 13 12.18 -14.92 3.94
C PHE A 13 12.30 -13.52 4.54
N LEU A 14 13.52 -12.97 4.64
CA LEU A 14 13.69 -11.57 5.04
C LEU A 14 13.01 -10.62 4.04
N ALA A 15 13.12 -10.87 2.73
CA ALA A 15 12.45 -10.04 1.74
C ALA A 15 10.93 -10.01 1.92
N ILE A 16 10.33 -11.17 2.18
CA ILE A 16 8.88 -11.30 2.43
C ILE A 16 8.52 -10.56 3.71
N TYR A 17 9.25 -10.79 4.81
CA TYR A 17 9.01 -10.11 6.08
C TYR A 17 9.08 -8.58 5.92
N LEU A 18 10.10 -8.07 5.24
CA LEU A 18 10.27 -6.64 4.99
C LEU A 18 9.11 -6.07 4.16
N ILE A 19 8.70 -6.76 3.09
CA ILE A 19 7.58 -6.30 2.24
C ILE A 19 6.24 -6.33 3.00
N CYS A 20 5.98 -7.35 3.81
CA CYS A 20 4.74 -7.50 4.57
C CYS A 20 4.66 -6.58 5.80
N SER A 21 5.78 -6.25 6.44
CA SER A 21 5.83 -5.37 7.61
C SER A 21 5.74 -3.88 7.26
N ALA A 22 6.02 -3.51 6.01
CA ALA A 22 5.99 -2.11 5.58
C ALA A 22 4.58 -1.64 5.21
N LYS A 23 4.06 -0.64 5.95
CA LYS A 23 2.73 -0.05 5.72
C LYS A 23 2.45 0.42 4.28
N LYS A 24 3.49 0.78 3.51
CA LYS A 24 3.36 1.29 2.13
C LYS A 24 4.06 0.40 1.09
N GLY A 25 4.50 -0.80 1.48
CA GLY A 25 5.42 -1.62 0.69
C GLY A 25 6.83 -1.04 0.62
N ILE A 26 7.77 -1.82 0.08
CA ILE A 26 9.19 -1.45 -0.01
C ILE A 26 9.63 -1.33 -1.48
N PRO A 27 10.31 -0.22 -1.86
CA PRO A 27 10.90 -0.09 -3.18
C PRO A 27 12.08 -1.03 -3.35
N ALA A 28 12.29 -1.53 -4.58
CA ALA A 28 13.34 -2.51 -4.87
C ALA A 28 14.76 -1.99 -4.54
N THR A 29 14.99 -0.68 -4.61
CA THR A 29 16.24 -0.03 -4.20
C THR A 29 16.51 -0.14 -2.70
N GLN A 30 15.48 0.01 -1.87
CA GLN A 30 15.56 -0.20 -0.43
C GLN A 30 15.77 -1.68 -0.13
N LEU A 31 15.01 -2.57 -0.78
CA LEU A 31 15.17 -4.02 -0.60
C LEU A 31 16.60 -4.50 -0.94
N LYS A 32 17.21 -3.92 -1.99
CA LYS A 32 18.62 -4.17 -2.34
C LYS A 32 19.56 -3.85 -1.18
N ARG A 33 19.35 -2.70 -0.52
CA ARG A 33 20.18 -2.24 0.60
C ARG A 33 19.97 -3.10 1.85
N GLU A 34 18.72 -3.34 2.24
CA GLU A 34 18.40 -4.11 3.46
C GLU A 34 18.90 -5.57 3.37
N LEU A 35 18.91 -6.17 2.18
CA LEU A 35 19.33 -7.57 1.97
C LEU A 35 20.76 -7.73 1.42
N ALA A 36 21.51 -6.62 1.34
CA ALA A 36 22.84 -6.56 0.74
C ALA A 36 22.92 -7.36 -0.58
N LEU A 37 22.04 -7.02 -1.53
CA LEU A 37 21.99 -7.66 -2.85
C LEU A 37 22.93 -6.95 -3.83
N GLY A 38 23.74 -7.73 -4.55
CA GLY A 38 24.73 -7.18 -5.49
C GLY A 38 24.10 -6.44 -6.68
N SER A 39 22.89 -6.81 -7.10
CA SER A 39 22.21 -6.22 -8.26
C SER A 39 20.81 -5.70 -7.93
N TYR A 40 20.50 -4.51 -8.47
CA TYR A 40 19.14 -3.96 -8.44
C TYR A 40 18.15 -4.88 -9.17
N LYS A 41 18.56 -5.49 -10.28
CA LYS A 41 17.74 -6.41 -11.06
C LYS A 41 17.25 -7.59 -10.22
N THR A 42 18.12 -8.11 -9.36
CA THR A 42 17.78 -9.19 -8.41
C THR A 42 16.76 -8.73 -7.38
N ALA A 43 16.96 -7.55 -6.78
CA ALA A 43 16.02 -7.00 -5.80
C ALA A 43 14.64 -6.71 -6.43
N TRP A 44 14.62 -6.18 -7.65
CA TRP A 44 13.39 -5.95 -8.41
C TRP A 44 12.67 -7.26 -8.71
N TYR A 45 13.41 -8.29 -9.16
CA TYR A 45 12.85 -9.61 -9.45
C TYR A 45 12.23 -10.24 -8.20
N MET A 46 12.92 -10.20 -7.06
CA MET A 46 12.41 -10.71 -5.79
C MET A 46 11.13 -9.99 -5.37
N ALA A 47 11.16 -8.65 -5.37
CA ALA A 47 10.03 -7.84 -4.94
C ALA A 47 8.80 -8.03 -5.86
N HIS A 48 9.02 -8.20 -7.16
CA HIS A 48 7.94 -8.46 -8.12
C HIS A 48 7.32 -9.84 -7.89
N ARG A 49 8.12 -10.90 -7.72
CA ARG A 49 7.62 -12.26 -7.43
C ARG A 49 6.82 -12.32 -6.13
N ILE A 50 7.30 -11.63 -5.08
CA ILE A 50 6.60 -11.55 -3.80
C ILE A 50 5.26 -10.84 -3.98
N ARG A 51 5.23 -9.68 -4.65
CA ARG A 51 3.98 -8.94 -4.90
C ARG A 51 2.99 -9.71 -5.75
N LEU A 52 3.45 -10.44 -6.76
CA LEU A 52 2.59 -11.33 -7.57
C LEU A 52 2.01 -12.46 -6.71
N ALA A 53 2.81 -13.06 -5.82
CA ALA A 53 2.32 -14.09 -4.90
C ALA A 53 1.36 -13.53 -3.83
N MET A 54 1.48 -12.24 -3.50
CA MET A 54 0.58 -11.50 -2.60
C MET A 54 -0.65 -10.92 -3.31
N GLN A 55 -0.80 -11.07 -4.63
CA GLN A 55 -2.02 -10.61 -5.30
C GLN A 55 -3.21 -11.42 -4.76
N GLU A 56 -4.12 -10.73 -4.08
CA GLU A 56 -5.37 -11.28 -3.57
C GLU A 56 -6.35 -11.57 -4.71
N ASP A 57 -7.18 -12.59 -4.48
CA ASP A 57 -8.26 -13.06 -5.35
C ASP A 57 -9.15 -11.89 -5.83
N GLN A 58 -9.47 -11.87 -7.13
CA GLN A 58 -10.29 -10.83 -7.76
C GLN A 58 -11.68 -10.67 -7.11
N ALA A 59 -12.16 -11.70 -6.39
CA ALA A 59 -13.40 -11.63 -5.62
C ALA A 59 -13.33 -10.62 -4.46
N PHE A 60 -12.17 -10.46 -3.83
CA PHE A 60 -11.96 -9.53 -2.70
C PHE A 60 -11.58 -8.12 -3.17
N CYS A 61 -10.85 -8.01 -4.29
CA CYS A 61 -10.45 -6.75 -4.92
C CYS A 61 -11.47 -6.22 -5.95
N ARG A 62 -12.75 -6.57 -5.81
CA ARG A 62 -13.80 -6.10 -6.74
C ARG A 62 -13.89 -4.57 -6.69
N LYS A 63 -13.81 -3.93 -7.85
CA LYS A 63 -14.13 -2.49 -8.00
C LYS A 63 -15.59 -2.25 -7.59
N PHE A 64 -15.83 -1.17 -6.86
CA PHE A 64 -17.19 -0.71 -6.59
C PHE A 64 -17.97 -0.64 -7.91
N SER A 65 -19.17 -1.21 -7.92
CA SER A 65 -20.00 -1.38 -9.12
C SER A 65 -21.35 -0.68 -9.02
N GLY A 66 -21.74 -0.25 -7.82
CA GLY A 66 -22.98 0.47 -7.54
C GLY A 66 -22.82 1.98 -7.39
N ILE A 67 -23.84 2.62 -6.81
CA ILE A 67 -23.83 4.05 -6.49
C ILE A 67 -22.93 4.27 -5.27
N LEU A 68 -21.93 5.13 -5.45
CA LEU A 68 -21.01 5.53 -4.40
C LEU A 68 -21.49 6.84 -3.77
N GLU A 69 -21.69 6.83 -2.46
CA GLU A 69 -21.85 8.02 -1.65
C GLU A 69 -20.49 8.41 -1.10
N VAL A 70 -20.02 9.61 -1.47
CA VAL A 70 -18.76 10.18 -1.00
C VAL A 70 -19.09 11.39 -0.14
N ASP A 71 -18.58 11.39 1.09
CA ASP A 71 -18.71 12.53 2.00
C ASP A 71 -17.32 13.01 2.43
N GLU A 72 -17.18 14.33 2.57
CA GLU A 72 -15.97 14.97 3.06
C GLU A 72 -16.27 15.77 4.33
N THR A 73 -15.58 15.45 5.41
CA THR A 73 -15.66 16.15 6.69
C THR A 73 -14.31 16.78 7.02
N TYR A 74 -14.32 18.00 7.52
CA TYR A 74 -13.10 18.71 7.92
C TYR A 74 -12.95 18.70 9.44
N LEU A 75 -11.98 17.94 9.96
CA LEU A 75 -11.67 17.85 11.39
C LEU A 75 -10.56 18.86 11.77
N GLY A 76 -10.80 19.70 12.77
CA GLY A 76 -9.80 20.66 13.26
C GLY A 76 -10.29 21.51 14.43
N GLY A 77 -9.36 22.06 15.21
CA GLY A 77 -9.63 22.88 16.40
C GLY A 77 -10.16 24.29 16.07
N LYS A 78 -10.63 25.02 17.10
CA LYS A 78 -11.09 26.41 16.96
C LYS A 78 -9.91 27.32 16.58
N GLY A 79 -9.87 27.79 15.34
CA GLY A 79 -8.94 28.82 14.86
C GLY A 79 -9.65 30.14 14.57
N GLN A 80 -8.97 31.27 14.70
CA GLN A 80 -9.47 32.56 14.23
C GLN A 80 -9.24 32.71 12.72
N GLY A 81 -10.29 33.04 11.97
CA GLY A 81 -10.26 33.19 10.52
C GLY A 81 -11.63 32.96 9.86
N LYS A 82 -11.71 33.09 8.53
CA LYS A 82 -12.94 32.81 7.77
C LYS A 82 -13.36 31.35 7.96
N GLY A 83 -14.61 31.13 8.39
CA GLY A 83 -15.20 29.80 8.53
C GLY A 83 -15.50 29.18 7.16
N GLY A 84 -15.39 27.85 7.05
CA GLY A 84 -15.73 27.11 5.83
C GLY A 84 -14.64 26.11 5.39
N ARG A 85 -14.79 25.63 4.15
CA ARG A 85 -13.82 24.76 3.46
C ARG A 85 -12.51 25.53 3.21
N GLY A 86 -11.37 24.92 3.53
CA GLY A 86 -10.03 25.52 3.28
C GLY A 86 -9.39 26.26 4.46
N HIS A 87 -9.89 26.10 5.69
CA HIS A 87 -9.22 26.66 6.87
C HIS A 87 -7.86 25.95 7.11
N ALA A 88 -6.79 26.72 7.26
CA ALA A 88 -5.42 26.22 7.38
C ALA A 88 -5.21 25.20 8.53
N ASN A 89 -6.09 25.22 9.54
CA ASN A 89 -6.02 24.34 10.70
C ASN A 89 -7.03 23.16 10.65
N LYS A 90 -7.60 22.85 9.48
CA LYS A 90 -8.51 21.70 9.32
C LYS A 90 -7.92 20.64 8.39
N ILE A 91 -7.98 19.40 8.85
CA ILE A 91 -7.58 18.22 8.09
C ILE A 91 -8.82 17.69 7.35
N PRO A 92 -8.79 17.58 6.02
CA PRO A 92 -9.86 16.93 5.28
C PRO A 92 -9.86 15.42 5.57
N VAL A 93 -11.02 14.88 5.90
CA VAL A 93 -11.28 13.45 6.04
C VAL A 93 -12.35 13.08 5.02
N ILE A 94 -12.05 12.09 4.19
CA ILE A 94 -12.94 11.63 3.14
C ILE A 94 -13.41 10.22 3.50
N ALA A 95 -14.72 10.00 3.46
CA ALA A 95 -15.35 8.69 3.63
C ALA A 95 -16.09 8.31 2.34
N ILE A 96 -16.03 7.02 2.00
CA ILE A 96 -16.68 6.46 0.80
C ILE A 96 -17.50 5.25 1.23
N LYS A 97 -18.75 5.19 0.79
CA LYS A 97 -19.65 4.07 1.04
C LYS A 97 -20.31 3.64 -0.27
N GLU A 98 -20.24 2.36 -0.58
CA GLU A 98 -21.06 1.78 -1.65
C GLU A 98 -22.46 1.47 -1.11
N ARG A 99 -23.48 2.03 -1.76
CA ARG A 99 -24.87 1.71 -1.44
C ARG A 99 -25.23 0.41 -2.16
N LEU A 100 -25.50 -0.64 -1.38
CA LEU A 100 -26.07 -1.87 -1.91
C LEU A 100 -27.52 -1.58 -2.33
N SER A 101 -27.79 -1.58 -3.64
CA SER A 101 -29.13 -1.74 -4.17
C SER A 101 -29.63 -3.13 -3.77
N GLY A 102 -30.81 -3.22 -3.17
CA GLY A 102 -31.37 -4.46 -2.61
C GLY A 102 -31.49 -5.61 -3.59
#